data_AF-A0A1S8XA94-F1
#
_entry.id   AF-A0A1S8XA94-F1
#
_cell.length_a   1.000
_cell.length_b   1.000
_cell.length_c   1.000
_cell.angle_alpha   90.00
_cell.angle_beta   90.00
_cell.angle_gamma   90.00
#
_symmetry.space_group_name_H-M   'P 1'
#
loop_
_entity.id
_entity.type
_entity.pdbx_description
1 polymer ?
#
loop_
_entity_poly.entity_id
_entity_poly.type
_entity_poly.pdbx_seq_one_letter_code
_entity_poly.pdbx_strand_id
1 'polypeptide(L)'
;MGRKKIQIQKIADEKSCLRKQGLFKKAYELSILCGCDIVLIVFTKADGLYQYASESIERVLERRRTHKSADKVLTNETMRKVTMVWKLRKKRRTVV
;
A
#
# COMPACT_ATOMS: atom_id res chain seq x y z
N MET A 1 -14.37 -11.06 -20.67
CA MET A 1 -13.04 -11.64 -20.39
C MET A 1 -12.44 -10.97 -19.16
N GLY A 2 -11.99 -11.72 -18.15
CA GLY A 2 -11.51 -11.17 -16.86
C GLY A 2 -10.02 -10.81 -16.81
N ARG A 3 -9.58 -10.13 -15.74
CA ARG A 3 -8.15 -9.85 -15.48
C ARG A 3 -7.36 -11.14 -15.28
N LYS A 4 -6.27 -11.34 -16.03
CA LYS A 4 -5.31 -12.44 -15.81
C LYS A 4 -4.51 -12.23 -14.52
N LYS A 5 -4.25 -13.32 -13.79
CA LYS A 5 -3.41 -13.31 -12.59
C LYS A 5 -1.94 -13.11 -12.98
N ILE A 6 -1.25 -12.23 -12.28
CA ILE A 6 0.19 -11.94 -12.49
C ILE A 6 1.01 -12.32 -11.24
N GLN A 7 2.30 -12.59 -11.43
CA GLN A 7 3.24 -12.76 -10.32
C GLN A 7 3.60 -11.40 -9.71
N ILE A 8 3.82 -11.36 -8.39
CA ILE A 8 4.28 -10.15 -7.68
C ILE A 8 5.80 -10.06 -7.81
N GLN A 9 6.24 -9.51 -8.94
CA GLN A 9 7.63 -9.24 -9.26
C GLN A 9 7.73 -7.85 -9.92
N LYS A 10 8.95 -7.32 -10.04
CA LYS A 10 9.17 -6.06 -10.75
C LYS A 10 8.74 -6.22 -12.21
N ILE A 11 7.93 -5.27 -12.69
CA ILE A 11 7.38 -5.27 -14.05
C ILE A 11 8.14 -4.23 -14.87
N ALA A 12 8.41 -4.56 -16.13
CA ALA A 12 9.09 -3.66 -17.08
C ALA A 12 8.12 -2.69 -17.80
N ASP A 13 6.81 -2.98 -17.77
CA ASP A 13 5.76 -2.24 -18.47
C ASP A 13 5.45 -0.86 -17.84
N GLU A 14 5.10 0.11 -18.69
CA GLU A 14 4.85 1.51 -18.32
C GLU A 14 3.48 1.75 -17.63
N LYS A 15 2.60 0.74 -17.59
CA LYS A 15 1.24 0.82 -16.98
C LYS A 15 1.21 0.93 -15.45
N SER A 16 2.27 1.45 -14.84
CA SER A 16 2.33 1.76 -13.42
C SER A 16 1.29 2.82 -12.99
N CYS A 17 0.86 3.69 -13.91
CA CYS A 17 -0.09 4.78 -13.66
C CYS A 17 -1.43 4.30 -13.10
N LEU A 18 -2.07 3.31 -13.74
CA LEU A 18 -3.39 2.79 -13.32
C LEU A 18 -3.36 2.12 -11.95
N ARG A 19 -2.22 1.53 -11.58
CA ARG A 19 -2.05 0.86 -10.28
C ARG A 19 -1.86 1.85 -9.14
N LYS A 20 -1.15 2.96 -9.40
CA LYS A 20 -0.98 4.06 -8.45
C LYS A 20 -2.35 4.69 -8.12
N GLN A 21 -3.15 4.99 -9.14
CA GLN A 21 -4.51 5.52 -8.97
C GLN A 21 -5.40 4.58 -8.14
N GLY A 22 -5.34 3.27 -8.41
CA GLY A 22 -6.08 2.28 -7.63
C GLY A 22 -5.65 2.20 -6.17
N LEU A 23 -4.36 2.42 -5.87
CA LEU A 23 -3.86 2.47 -4.50
C LEU A 23 -4.36 3.73 -3.78
N PHE A 24 -4.30 4.89 -4.43
CA PHE A 24 -4.82 6.14 -3.86
C PHE A 24 -6.31 6.06 -3.56
N LYS A 25 -7.10 5.46 -4.45
CA LYS A 25 -8.54 5.25 -4.20
C LYS A 25 -8.80 4.40 -2.95
N LYS A 26 -8.05 3.32 -2.76
CA LYS A 26 -8.18 2.47 -1.56
C LYS A 26 -7.78 3.19 -0.28
N ALA A 27 -6.74 4.03 -0.35
CA ALA A 27 -6.31 4.82 0.80
C ALA A 27 -7.36 5.87 1.17
N TYR A 28 -7.98 6.50 0.18
CA TYR A 28 -9.14 7.38 0.38
C TYR A 28 -10.31 6.65 1.03
N GLU A 29 -10.75 5.53 0.45
CA GLU A 29 -11.84 4.71 1.01
C GLU A 29 -11.55 4.31 2.46
N LEU A 30 -10.32 3.88 2.76
CA LEU A 30 -9.93 3.48 4.12
C LEU A 30 -9.93 4.66 5.10
N SER A 31 -9.46 5.83 4.66
CA SER A 31 -9.45 7.04 5.49
C SER A 31 -10.87 7.45 5.89
N ILE A 32 -11.82 7.43 4.94
CA ILE A 32 -13.21 7.75 5.20
C ILE A 32 -13.90 6.68 6.06
N LEU A 33 -13.73 5.40 5.74
CA LEU A 33 -14.44 4.31 6.43
C LEU A 33 -13.99 4.13 7.88
N CYS A 34 -12.71 4.34 8.16
CA CYS A 34 -12.15 4.11 9.49
C CYS A 34 -11.77 5.40 10.23
N GLY A 35 -12.00 6.58 9.64
CA GLY A 35 -11.61 7.86 10.25
C GLY A 35 -10.11 7.93 10.54
N CYS A 36 -9.27 7.41 9.64
CA CYS A 36 -7.84 7.26 9.85
C CYS A 36 -7.03 8.28 9.03
N ASP A 37 -5.97 8.82 9.62
CA ASP A 37 -4.99 9.64 8.92
C ASP A 37 -4.03 8.77 8.12
N ILE A 38 -3.94 9.00 6.81
CA ILE A 38 -3.12 8.21 5.90
C ILE A 38 -2.28 9.15 5.04
N VAL A 39 -0.99 8.82 4.91
CA VAL A 39 -0.06 9.46 3.97
C VAL A 39 0.59 8.40 3.08
N LEU A 40 0.68 8.69 1.79
CA LEU A 40 1.32 7.85 0.77
C LEU A 40 2.26 8.70 -0.06
N ILE A 41 3.52 8.28 -0.13
CA ILE A 41 4.56 8.91 -0.94
C ILE A 41 5.15 7.85 -1.85
N VAL A 42 5.11 8.08 -3.17
CA VAL A 42 5.60 7.14 -4.18
C VAL A 42 6.61 7.84 -5.07
N PHE A 43 7.85 7.38 -4.99
CA PHE A 43 8.92 7.76 -5.91
C PHE A 43 8.94 6.80 -7.10
N THR A 44 8.98 7.37 -8.30
CA THR A 44 9.13 6.59 -9.54
C THR A 44 10.50 6.84 -10.15
N LYS A 45 10.99 5.88 -10.94
CA LYS A 45 12.31 5.94 -11.58
C LYS A 45 12.47 7.09 -12.59
N ALA A 46 11.37 7.66 -13.06
CA ALA A 46 11.34 8.80 -13.99
C ALA A 46 11.17 10.13 -13.23
N ASP A 47 11.70 10.20 -12.00
CA ASP A 47 11.63 11.35 -11.08
C ASP A 47 10.24 11.92 -10.77
N GLY A 48 9.17 11.20 -11.12
CA GLY A 48 7.82 11.55 -10.73
C GLY A 48 7.58 11.25 -9.25
N LEU A 49 7.41 12.29 -8.44
CA LEU A 49 6.88 12.25 -7.08
C LEU A 49 5.35 12.24 -7.13
N TYR A 50 4.74 11.21 -6.56
CA TYR A 50 3.29 11.14 -6.38
C TYR A 50 2.98 11.04 -4.90
N GLN A 51 2.12 11.93 -4.42
CA GLN A 51 1.77 12.00 -3.00
C GLN A 51 0.27 12.11 -2.79
N TYR A 52 -0.20 11.50 -1.70
CA TYR A 52 -1.57 11.58 -1.22
C TYR A 52 -1.56 11.70 0.29
N ALA A 53 -2.43 12.56 0.84
CA ALA A 53 -2.69 12.66 2.27
C ALA A 53 -4.20 12.86 2.47
N SER A 54 -4.72 12.35 3.59
CA SER A 54 -6.11 12.58 4.02
C SER A 54 -6.38 14.04 4.39
N GLU A 55 -5.41 14.71 4.99
CA GLU A 55 -5.45 16.13 5.34
C GLU A 55 -4.28 16.90 4.71
N SER A 56 -3.18 17.10 5.45
CA SER A 56 -1.94 17.67 4.95
C SER A 56 -0.76 16.75 5.26
N ILE A 57 0.18 16.68 4.32
CA ILE A 57 1.38 15.83 4.46
C ILE A 57 2.20 16.27 5.68
N GLU A 58 2.36 17.58 5.85
CA GLU A 58 3.12 18.17 6.95
C GLU A 58 2.54 17.77 8.31
N ARG A 59 1.21 17.85 8.48
CA ARG A 59 0.54 17.49 9.73
C ARG A 59 0.70 16.00 10.06
N VAL A 60 0.56 15.12 9.07
CA VAL A 60 0.74 13.66 9.28
C VAL A 60 2.20 13.34 9.60
N LEU A 61 3.17 14.00 8.95
CA LEU A 61 4.59 13.82 9.22
C LEU A 61 5.00 14.38 10.59
N GLU A 62 4.45 15.51 10.99
CA GLU A 62 4.65 16.08 12.32
C GLU A 62 4.10 15.16 13.40
N ARG A 63 2.86 14.67 13.22
CA ARG A 63 2.25 13.65 14.09
C ARG A 63 3.12 12.40 14.19
N ARG A 64 3.74 11.98 13.09
CA ARG A 64 4.68 10.85 13.08
C ARG A 64 5.96 11.14 13.87
N ARG A 65 6.50 12.35 13.79
CA ARG A 65 7.71 12.77 14.55
C ARG A 65 7.46 12.86 16.04
N THR A 66 6.29 13.35 16.45
CA THR A 66 5.93 13.47 17.88
C THR A 66 5.61 12.13 18.52
N HIS A 67 5.18 11.13 17.73
CA HIS A 67 4.99 9.76 18.21
C HIS A 67 6.32 9.02 18.38
N LYS A 68 6.75 8.86 19.65
CA LYS A 68 8.05 8.28 20.06
C LYS A 68 8.26 6.82 19.64
N SER A 69 7.21 6.07 19.34
CA SER A 69 7.30 4.67 18.92
C SER A 69 6.29 4.39 17.80
N ALA A 70 6.75 3.81 16.69
CA ALA A 70 5.84 3.07 15.82
C ALA A 70 5.56 1.73 16.50
N ASP A 71 4.30 1.41 16.75
CA ASP A 71 3.93 0.07 17.25
C ASP A 71 4.45 -1.04 16.32
N LYS A 72 4.41 -0.83 14.99
CA LYS A 72 4.89 -1.79 13.99
C LYS A 72 5.44 -1.07 12.74
N VAL A 73 6.73 -1.24 12.46
CA VAL A 73 7.32 -0.86 11.17
C VAL A 73 7.17 -2.02 10.20
N LEU A 74 6.35 -1.85 9.16
CA LEU A 74 6.15 -2.85 8.12
C LEU A 74 7.12 -2.60 6.97
N THR A 75 8.13 -3.46 6.82
CA THR A 75 9.05 -3.44 5.68
C THR A 75 8.63 -4.46 4.63
N ASN A 76 9.26 -4.41 3.45
CA ASN A 76 9.03 -5.40 2.39
C ASN A 76 9.30 -6.83 2.88
N GLU A 77 10.24 -7.03 3.79
CA GLU A 77 10.53 -8.34 4.39
C GLU A 77 9.37 -8.83 5.27
N THR A 78 8.86 -7.95 6.12
CA THR A 78 7.67 -8.25 6.94
C THR A 78 6.47 -8.57 6.05
N MET A 79 6.25 -7.78 5.00
CA MET A 79 5.14 -7.97 4.06
C MET A 79 5.27 -9.25 3.22
N ARG A 80 6.48 -9.73 2.92
CA ARG A 80 6.69 -11.05 2.30
C ARG A 80 6.15 -12.16 3.19
N LYS A 81 6.48 -12.14 4.49
CA LYS A 81 5.99 -13.14 5.47
C LYS A 81 4.47 -13.11 5.57
N VAL A 82 3.88 -11.91 5.70
CA VAL A 82 2.42 -11.74 5.71
C VAL A 82 1.81 -12.32 4.43
N THR A 83 2.33 -11.96 3.26
CA THR A 83 1.80 -12.48 1.99
C THR A 83 1.86 -14.01 1.89
N MET A 84 2.91 -14.65 2.43
CA MET A 84 3.01 -16.12 2.50
C MET A 84 1.93 -16.71 3.41
N VAL A 85 1.71 -16.14 4.60
CA VAL A 85 0.66 -16.59 5.53
C VAL A 85 -0.72 -16.49 4.89
N TRP A 86 -1.01 -15.37 4.21
CA TRP A 86 -2.30 -15.19 3.53
C TRP A 86 -2.48 -16.18 2.36
N LYS A 87 -1.42 -16.47 1.60
CA LYS A 87 -1.44 -17.54 0.58
C LYS A 87 -1.75 -18.90 1.20
N LEU A 88 -1.11 -19.25 2.32
CA LEU A 88 -1.33 -20.50 3.04
C LEU A 88 -2.75 -20.62 3.60
N ARG A 89 -3.29 -19.55 4.20
CA ARG A 89 -4.68 -19.50 4.70
C ARG A 89 -5.69 -19.64 3.57
N LYS A 90 -5.44 -18.97 2.43
CA LYS A 90 -6.32 -19.05 1.26
C LYS A 90 -6.31 -20.45 0.65
N LYS A 91 -5.14 -21.10 0.56
CA LYS A 91 -5.00 -22.49 0.11
C LYS A 91 -5.80 -23.45 0.99
N ARG A 92 -5.68 -23.32 2.33
CA ARG A 92 -6.45 -24.14 3.30
C ARG A 92 -7.97 -23.98 3.19
N ARG A 93 -8.46 -22.81 2.78
CA ARG A 93 -9.91 -22.54 2.63
C ARG A 93 -10.52 -23.08 1.33
N THR A 94 -9.70 -23.50 0.37
CA THR A 94 -10.14 -24.13 -0.91
C THR A 94 -10.07 -25.66 -0.89
N VAL A 95 -9.59 -26.25 0.21
CA VAL A 95 -9.51 -27.72 0.39
C VAL A 95 -10.60 -28.19 1.39
N VAL A 96 -11.68 -27.41 1.51
CA VAL A 96 -12.91 -27.79 2.21
C VAL A 96 -14.06 -27.55 1.24
#